data_AF-A0A1V3NBJ7-F1
#
_entry.id   AF-A0A1V3NBJ7-F1
#
_cell.length_a   1.000
_cell.length_b   1.000
_cell.length_c   1.000
_cell.angle_alpha   90.00
_cell.angle_beta   90.00
_cell.angle_gamma   90.00
#
_symmetry.space_group_name_H-M   'P 1'
#
loop_
_entity.id
_entity.type
_entity.pdbx_description
1 polymer ?
#
loop_
_entity_poly.entity_id
_entity_poly.type
_entity_poly.pdbx_seq_one_letter_code
_entity_poly.pdbx_strand_id
1 'polypeptide(L)'
;MSGLDQITVRVESPDPDGADDILTGMADALLREIHAHLADLHLKGENHTIDLNGLPLTEADRRQLKAALGQGEVRIHVECAGPSEVYETAYAGVWWVDHRNGLGASAVQHIEIARTPAIVPAHPDDIADAVVRLEAALKDAAEQD
;
A
#
# COMPACT_ATOMS: atom_id res chain seq x y z
N MET A 1 7.65 51.66 -34.00
CA MET A 1 8.55 50.52 -34.24
C MET A 1 8.25 49.48 -33.18
N SER A 2 7.41 48.49 -33.51
CA SER A 2 7.02 47.40 -32.61
C SER A 2 7.90 46.19 -32.87
N GLY A 3 8.59 45.70 -31.85
CA GLY A 3 9.48 44.55 -31.94
C GLY A 3 9.24 43.59 -30.79
N LEU A 4 8.04 42.98 -30.73
CA LEU A 4 7.69 41.95 -29.75
C LEU A 4 7.35 40.60 -30.40
N ASP A 5 7.70 40.39 -31.66
CA ASP A 5 7.29 39.19 -32.42
C ASP A 5 8.32 38.05 -32.43
N GLN A 6 9.17 37.95 -31.41
CA GLN A 6 10.15 36.86 -31.29
C GLN A 6 10.20 36.28 -29.88
N ILE A 7 9.15 35.53 -29.52
CA ILE A 7 9.26 34.49 -28.49
C ILE A 7 8.99 33.16 -29.20
N THR A 8 10.06 32.46 -29.56
CA THR A 8 9.97 31.08 -30.03
C THR A 8 9.60 30.19 -28.85
N VAL A 9 8.32 29.84 -28.74
CA VAL A 9 7.87 28.78 -27.82
C VAL A 9 8.37 27.45 -28.39
N ARG A 10 9.44 26.93 -27.80
CA ARG A 10 9.95 25.59 -28.10
C ARG A 10 9.19 24.59 -27.24
N VAL A 11 8.33 23.80 -27.87
CA VAL A 11 7.76 22.62 -27.21
C VAL A 11 8.85 21.54 -27.23
N GLU A 12 9.51 21.35 -26.09
CA GLU A 12 10.33 20.16 -25.88
C GLU A 12 9.37 18.99 -25.69
N SER A 13 9.37 18.07 -26.66
CA SER A 13 8.74 16.77 -26.48
C SER A 13 9.52 16.05 -25.38
N PRO A 14 8.87 15.55 -24.32
CA PRO A 14 9.58 14.79 -23.31
C PRO A 14 10.16 13.53 -23.95
N ASP A 15 11.40 13.20 -23.60
CA ASP A 15 11.97 11.89 -23.88
C ASP A 15 11.00 10.83 -23.36
N PRO A 16 10.62 9.82 -24.17
CA PRO A 16 9.64 8.81 -23.76
C PRO A 16 10.11 7.98 -22.56
N ASP A 17 11.42 7.98 -22.26
CA ASP A 17 12.02 7.28 -21.12
C ASP A 17 12.27 8.18 -19.89
N GLY A 18 12.04 9.49 -19.98
CA GLY A 18 12.36 10.47 -18.91
C GLY A 18 11.15 11.15 -18.26
N ALA A 19 9.96 11.02 -18.83
CA ALA A 19 8.74 11.68 -18.32
C ALA A 19 8.27 11.13 -16.96
N ASP A 20 8.53 9.85 -16.68
CA ASP A 20 8.12 9.18 -15.45
C ASP A 20 9.04 9.47 -14.25
N ASP A 21 10.17 10.15 -14.46
CA ASP A 21 11.12 10.51 -13.39
C ASP A 21 11.03 11.99 -12.93
N ILE A 22 9.90 12.65 -13.18
CA ILE A 22 9.66 14.03 -12.74
C ILE A 22 8.84 14.04 -11.46
N LEU A 23 9.33 14.71 -10.42
CA LEU A 23 8.55 14.97 -9.20
C LEU A 23 7.40 15.93 -9.49
N THR A 24 6.17 15.52 -9.18
CA THR A 24 4.96 16.31 -9.41
C THR A 24 4.45 16.99 -8.14
N GLY A 25 4.98 16.59 -6.97
CA GLY A 25 4.51 17.03 -5.65
C GLY A 25 3.35 16.16 -5.12
N MET A 26 2.92 15.16 -5.88
CA MET A 26 1.90 14.21 -5.43
C MET A 26 2.35 13.39 -4.22
N ALA A 27 3.64 13.07 -4.11
CA ALA A 27 4.18 12.40 -2.92
C ALA A 27 3.96 13.25 -1.64
N ASP A 28 4.20 14.56 -1.70
CA ASP A 28 4.00 15.45 -0.56
C ASP A 28 2.52 15.63 -0.22
N ALA A 29 1.65 15.64 -1.22
CA ALA A 29 0.20 15.67 -1.01
C ALA A 29 -0.26 14.39 -0.26
N LEU A 30 0.22 13.23 -0.68
CA LEU A 30 -0.05 11.95 -0.04
C LEU A 30 0.47 11.89 1.39
N LEU A 31 1.67 12.40 1.67
CA LEU A 31 2.20 12.45 3.03
C LEU A 31 1.31 13.29 3.97
N ARG A 32 0.74 14.41 3.49
CA ARG A 32 -0.21 15.22 4.27
C ARG A 32 -1.54 14.50 4.49
N GLU A 33 -2.03 13.79 3.48
CA GLU A 33 -3.24 12.98 3.58
C GLU A 33 -3.05 11.84 4.59
N ILE A 34 -1.94 11.10 4.51
CA ILE A 34 -1.58 10.05 5.47
C ILE A 34 -1.53 10.61 6.89
N HIS A 35 -0.91 11.79 7.09
CA HIS A 35 -0.88 12.43 8.40
C HIS A 35 -2.29 12.75 8.93
N ALA A 36 -3.18 13.28 8.09
CA ALA A 36 -4.56 13.56 8.49
C ALA A 36 -5.31 12.29 8.88
N HIS A 37 -5.23 11.24 8.07
CA HIS A 37 -5.86 9.94 8.35
C HIS A 37 -5.26 9.26 9.58
N LEU A 38 -3.96 9.44 9.85
CA LEU A 38 -3.32 8.90 11.04
C LEU A 38 -3.80 9.61 12.31
N ALA A 39 -4.05 10.93 12.22
CA ALA A 39 -4.69 11.67 13.31
C ALA A 39 -6.12 11.19 13.56
N ASP A 40 -6.89 10.89 12.50
CA ASP A 40 -8.23 10.31 12.62
C ASP A 40 -8.21 8.89 13.19
N LEU A 41 -7.26 8.04 12.80
CA LEU A 41 -7.04 6.73 13.42
C LEU A 41 -6.75 6.86 14.91
N HIS A 42 -5.91 7.83 15.30
CA HIS A 42 -5.58 8.07 16.71
C HIS A 42 -6.80 8.54 17.52
N LEU A 43 -7.54 9.52 17.00
CA LEU A 43 -8.62 10.19 17.74
C LEU A 43 -9.94 9.43 17.72
N LYS A 44 -10.26 8.78 16.59
CA LYS A 44 -11.58 8.17 16.32
C LYS A 44 -11.50 6.65 16.14
N GLY A 45 -10.32 6.11 15.84
CA GLY A 45 -10.16 4.70 15.47
C GLY A 45 -10.65 4.39 14.06
N GLU A 46 -10.76 5.40 13.19
CA GLU A 46 -11.19 5.24 11.80
C GLU A 46 -10.03 4.72 10.95
N ASN A 47 -10.29 3.67 10.17
CA ASN A 47 -9.33 3.13 9.22
C ASN A 47 -9.49 3.83 7.86
N HIS A 48 -8.38 4.05 7.16
CA HIS A 48 -8.39 4.66 5.84
C HIS A 48 -7.53 3.86 4.86
N THR A 49 -7.88 3.96 3.57
CA THR A 49 -7.12 3.34 2.47
C THR A 49 -6.92 4.37 1.37
N ILE A 50 -5.68 4.47 0.88
CA ILE A 50 -5.33 5.32 -0.25
C ILE A 50 -4.86 4.40 -1.39
N ASP A 51 -5.65 4.32 -2.45
CA ASP A 51 -5.29 3.58 -3.67
C ASP A 51 -4.23 4.35 -4.46
N LEU A 52 -3.02 3.81 -4.54
CA LEU A 52 -1.92 4.44 -5.26
C LEU A 52 -2.00 4.19 -6.77
N ASN A 53 -2.70 3.15 -7.21
CA ASN A 53 -2.83 2.81 -8.64
C ASN A 53 -3.86 3.72 -9.33
N GLY A 54 -4.87 4.20 -8.59
CA GLY A 54 -5.87 5.14 -9.09
C GLY A 54 -5.39 6.59 -9.23
N LEU A 55 -4.19 6.91 -8.74
CA LEU A 55 -3.64 8.27 -8.74
C LEU A 55 -2.64 8.49 -9.89
N PRO A 56 -2.55 9.73 -10.43
CA PRO A 56 -1.56 10.09 -11.44
C PRO A 56 -0.17 10.25 -10.80
N LEU A 57 0.37 9.16 -10.28
CA LEU A 57 1.62 9.13 -9.52
C LEU A 57 2.76 8.64 -10.42
N THR A 58 3.75 9.52 -10.65
CA THR A 58 4.97 9.18 -11.39
C THR A 58 5.84 8.19 -10.60
N GLU A 59 6.80 7.54 -11.26
CA GLU A 59 7.74 6.66 -10.55
C GLU A 59 8.63 7.46 -9.60
N ALA A 60 9.01 8.70 -9.96
CA ALA A 60 9.73 9.60 -9.05
C ALA A 60 8.95 9.85 -7.76
N ASP A 61 7.66 10.17 -7.87
CA ASP A 61 6.79 10.40 -6.71
C ASP A 61 6.64 9.12 -5.87
N ARG A 62 6.50 7.95 -6.51
CA ARG A 62 6.44 6.66 -5.81
C ARG A 62 7.72 6.39 -5.01
N ARG A 63 8.89 6.63 -5.60
CA ARG A 63 10.17 6.46 -4.91
C ARG A 63 10.33 7.45 -3.77
N GLN A 64 9.96 8.72 -3.97
CA GLN A 64 9.98 9.72 -2.91
C GLN A 64 9.06 9.31 -1.75
N LEU A 65 7.83 8.88 -2.05
CA LEU A 65 6.87 8.44 -1.05
C LEU A 65 7.40 7.24 -0.25
N LYS A 66 7.91 6.20 -0.93
CA LYS A 66 8.54 5.04 -0.28
C LYS A 66 9.72 5.44 0.62
N ALA A 67 10.59 6.32 0.13
CA ALA A 67 11.74 6.80 0.89
C ALA A 67 11.32 7.61 2.13
N ALA A 68 10.31 8.47 2.00
CA ALA A 68 9.80 9.28 3.09
C ALA A 68 9.06 8.47 4.16
N LEU A 69 8.29 7.46 3.74
CA LEU A 69 7.59 6.53 4.64
C LEU A 69 8.55 5.54 5.31
N GLY A 70 9.60 5.11 4.61
CA GLY A 70 10.58 4.18 5.15
C GLY A 70 10.02 2.78 5.41
N GLN A 71 10.73 2.02 6.24
CA GLN A 71 10.35 0.67 6.67
C GLN A 71 10.29 0.64 8.19
N GLY A 72 9.24 0.02 8.72
CA GLY A 72 9.04 -0.24 10.14
C GLY A 72 9.50 -1.64 10.52
N GLU A 73 8.88 -2.16 11.59
CA GLU A 73 9.30 -3.41 12.23
C GLU A 73 8.56 -4.63 11.67
N VAL A 74 7.35 -4.44 11.16
CA VAL A 74 6.47 -5.55 10.78
C VAL A 74 6.46 -5.75 9.27
N ARG A 75 6.65 -6.99 8.83
CA ARG A 75 6.43 -7.45 7.46
C ARG A 75 5.59 -8.71 7.47
N ILE A 76 4.61 -8.76 6.59
CA ILE A 76 3.63 -9.85 6.47
C ILE A 76 3.63 -10.32 5.02
N HIS A 77 3.70 -11.63 4.85
CA HIS A 77 3.50 -12.28 3.56
C HIS A 77 2.20 -13.06 3.62
N VAL A 78 1.31 -12.83 2.67
CA VAL A 78 0.01 -13.50 2.59
C VAL A 78 -0.11 -14.23 1.27
N GLU A 79 -0.39 -15.53 1.32
CA GLU A 79 -0.66 -16.36 0.16
C GLU A 79 -2.17 -16.65 0.07
N CYS A 80 -2.96 -15.64 -0.33
CA CYS A 80 -4.40 -15.79 -0.49
C CYS A 80 -4.83 -15.19 -1.82
N ALA A 81 -5.32 -16.02 -2.75
CA ALA A 81 -5.67 -15.64 -4.13
C ALA A 81 -4.53 -14.95 -4.93
N GLY A 82 -3.28 -15.12 -4.48
CA GLY A 82 -2.07 -14.47 -5.01
C GLY A 82 -1.14 -14.03 -3.87
N PRO A 83 0.17 -13.87 -4.11
CA PRO A 83 1.08 -13.38 -3.09
C PRO A 83 0.82 -11.90 -2.82
N SER A 84 0.65 -11.53 -1.55
CA SER A 84 0.61 -10.14 -1.10
C SER A 84 1.74 -9.88 -0.13
N GLU A 85 2.45 -8.78 -0.32
CA GLU A 85 3.42 -8.28 0.65
C GLU A 85 2.86 -7.06 1.34
N VAL A 86 2.87 -7.09 2.67
CA VAL A 86 2.45 -5.98 3.50
C VAL A 86 3.59 -5.62 4.44
N TYR A 87 3.89 -4.34 4.60
CA TYR A 87 4.86 -3.91 5.60
C TYR A 87 4.40 -2.64 6.28
N GLU A 88 4.72 -2.54 7.57
CA GLU A 88 4.58 -1.30 8.32
C GLU A 88 5.67 -0.33 7.88
N THR A 89 5.32 0.94 7.71
CA THR A 89 6.30 1.99 7.42
C THR A 89 7.03 2.40 8.70
N ALA A 90 7.95 3.36 8.64
CA ALA A 90 8.57 3.91 9.85
C ALA A 90 7.56 4.64 10.77
N TYR A 91 6.33 4.86 10.30
CA TYR A 91 5.24 5.45 11.07
C TYR A 91 4.22 4.37 11.44
N ALA A 92 4.10 4.11 12.75
CA ALA A 92 3.23 3.06 13.26
C ALA A 92 1.77 3.27 12.85
N GLY A 93 1.11 2.20 12.42
CA GLY A 93 -0.26 2.25 11.90
C GLY A 93 -0.40 2.73 10.46
N VAL A 94 0.71 3.01 9.75
CA VAL A 94 0.74 3.25 8.31
C VAL A 94 1.40 2.05 7.63
N TRP A 95 0.67 1.44 6.70
CA TRP A 95 1.04 0.18 6.07
C TRP A 95 1.07 0.33 4.56
N TRP A 96 2.11 -0.22 3.94
CA TRP A 96 2.16 -0.38 2.50
C TRP A 96 1.68 -1.79 2.15
N VAL A 97 0.67 -1.89 1.29
CA VAL A 97 0.13 -3.15 0.80
C VAL A 97 0.42 -3.27 -0.69
N ASP A 98 1.09 -4.35 -1.07
CA ASP A 98 1.43 -4.68 -2.45
C ASP A 98 0.85 -6.05 -2.79
N HIS A 99 -0.30 -6.05 -3.46
CA HIS A 99 -0.89 -7.25 -4.04
C HIS A 99 -0.16 -7.58 -5.33
N ARG A 100 0.43 -8.76 -5.39
CA ARG A 100 1.15 -9.23 -6.57
C ARG A 100 0.32 -10.22 -7.35
N ASN A 101 0.50 -10.22 -8.66
CA ASN A 101 -0.10 -11.25 -9.50
C ASN A 101 0.60 -12.61 -9.31
N GLY A 102 0.06 -13.66 -9.94
CA GLY A 102 0.64 -15.01 -9.86
C GLY A 102 2.06 -15.16 -10.43
N LEU A 103 2.61 -14.13 -11.09
CA LEU A 103 3.99 -14.06 -11.55
C LEU A 103 4.91 -13.27 -10.60
N GLY A 104 4.38 -12.80 -9.47
CA GLY A 104 5.13 -12.04 -8.46
C GLY A 104 5.36 -10.56 -8.80
N ALA A 105 4.74 -10.03 -9.86
CA ALA A 105 4.81 -8.61 -10.17
C ALA A 105 3.70 -7.84 -9.42
N SER A 106 4.03 -6.65 -8.91
CA SER A 106 3.06 -5.75 -8.28
C SER A 106 1.88 -5.47 -9.21
N ALA A 107 0.67 -5.78 -8.74
CA ALA A 107 -0.57 -5.60 -9.48
C ALA A 107 -1.36 -4.40 -8.94
N VAL A 108 -1.54 -4.34 -7.61
CA VAL A 108 -2.28 -3.27 -6.93
C VAL A 108 -1.52 -2.85 -5.69
N GLN A 109 -1.30 -1.55 -5.53
CA GLN A 109 -0.63 -0.95 -4.38
C GLN A 109 -1.52 0.09 -3.73
N HIS A 110 -1.58 0.02 -2.41
CA HIS A 110 -2.29 1.01 -1.61
C HIS A 110 -1.60 1.21 -0.26
N ILE A 111 -1.90 2.33 0.37
CA ILE A 111 -1.54 2.59 1.76
C ILE A 111 -2.77 2.32 2.62
N GLU A 112 -2.61 1.54 3.68
CA GLU A 112 -3.62 1.43 4.74
C GLU A 112 -3.17 2.20 5.97
N ILE A 113 -4.07 2.99 6.53
CA ILE A 113 -3.91 3.65 7.82
C ILE A 113 -4.84 2.93 8.79
N ALA A 114 -4.29 2.00 9.56
CA ALA A 114 -5.03 1.11 10.45
C ALA A 114 -4.12 0.54 11.54
N ARG A 115 -4.70 0.07 12.65
CA ARG A 115 -3.94 -0.65 13.68
C ARG A 115 -3.38 -1.98 13.19
N THR A 116 -4.08 -2.60 12.26
CA THR A 116 -3.70 -3.86 11.64
C THR A 116 -4.29 -3.85 10.22
N PRO A 117 -3.53 -4.24 9.19
CA PRO A 117 -4.03 -4.26 7.82
C PRO A 117 -5.24 -5.19 7.67
N ALA A 118 -6.19 -4.82 6.82
CA ALA A 118 -7.47 -5.51 6.71
C ALA A 118 -7.34 -6.98 6.26
N ILE A 119 -6.26 -7.33 5.55
CA ILE A 119 -5.98 -8.69 5.07
C ILE A 119 -5.48 -9.64 6.17
N VAL A 120 -5.07 -9.14 7.33
CA VAL A 120 -4.37 -9.92 8.36
C VAL A 120 -5.31 -10.68 9.30
N PRO A 121 -6.42 -10.09 9.80
CA PRO A 121 -7.34 -10.82 10.67
C PRO A 121 -7.98 -12.01 9.96
N ALA A 122 -7.99 -13.18 10.62
CA ALA A 122 -8.68 -14.35 10.10
C ALA A 122 -10.20 -14.09 10.05
N HIS A 123 -10.85 -14.63 9.02
CA HIS A 123 -12.29 -14.52 8.88
C HIS A 123 -13.00 -15.31 10.00
N PRO A 124 -14.13 -14.83 10.57
CA PRO A 124 -14.85 -15.53 11.62
C PRO A 124 -15.23 -16.97 11.26
N ASP A 125 -15.60 -17.22 10.00
CA ASP A 125 -15.96 -18.56 9.52
C ASP A 125 -14.76 -19.50 9.50
N ASP A 126 -13.57 -19.03 9.09
CA ASP A 126 -12.34 -19.83 9.11
C ASP A 126 -11.98 -20.24 10.56
N ILE A 127 -12.23 -19.34 11.52
CA ILE A 127 -12.04 -19.63 12.95
C ILE A 127 -13.05 -20.68 13.43
N ALA A 128 -14.31 -20.57 13.02
CA ALA A 128 -15.34 -21.55 13.38
C ALA A 128 -15.01 -22.95 12.82
N ASP A 129 -14.57 -23.03 11.56
CA ASP A 129 -14.11 -24.26 10.93
C ASP A 129 -12.86 -24.83 11.63
N ALA A 130 -11.95 -23.96 12.07
CA ALA A 130 -10.77 -24.37 12.81
C ALA A 130 -11.12 -25.00 14.18
N VAL A 131 -12.15 -24.50 14.87
CA VAL A 131 -12.64 -25.10 16.13
C VAL A 131 -13.09 -26.53 15.89
N VAL A 132 -13.97 -26.77 14.90
CA VAL A 132 -14.48 -28.11 14.57
C VAL A 132 -13.34 -29.05 14.16
N ARG A 133 -12.44 -28.57 13.30
CA ARG A 133 -11.29 -29.37 12.83
C ARG A 133 -10.35 -29.76 13.97
N LEU A 134 -10.11 -28.85 14.92
CA LEU A 134 -9.25 -29.14 16.07
C LEU A 134 -9.93 -30.10 17.06
N GLU A 135 -11.23 -29.96 17.30
CA GLU A 135 -12.00 -30.90 18.12
C GLU A 135 -11.96 -32.33 17.56
N ALA A 136 -12.07 -32.50 16.24
CA ALA A 136 -11.95 -33.80 15.59
C ALA A 136 -10.54 -34.39 15.79
N ALA A 137 -9.49 -33.60 15.53
CA ALA A 137 -8.10 -34.05 15.70
C ALA A 137 -7.79 -34.49 17.16
N LEU A 138 -8.38 -33.83 18.16
CA LEU A 138 -8.21 -34.20 19.57
C LEU A 138 -8.90 -35.53 19.92
N LYS A 139 -10.06 -35.83 19.32
CA LYS A 139 -10.76 -37.12 19.53
C LYS A 139 -9.99 -38.26 18.88
N ASP A 140 -9.55 -38.07 17.65
CA ASP A 140 -8.78 -39.07 16.91
C ASP A 140 -7.48 -39.45 17.66
N ALA A 141 -6.84 -38.50 18.32
CA ALA A 141 -5.65 -38.75 19.14
C ALA A 141 -5.95 -39.57 20.39
N ALA A 142 -7.12 -39.37 21.03
CA ALA A 142 -7.51 -40.08 22.24
C ALA A 142 -7.97 -41.53 21.99
N GLU A 143 -8.36 -41.86 20.76
CA GLU A 143 -8.75 -43.23 20.36
C GLU A 143 -7.56 -44.08 19.91
N GLN A 144 -6.37 -43.47 19.74
CA GLN A 144 -5.13 -44.13 19.34
C GLN A 144 -4.24 -44.53 20.53
N ASP A 145 -4.58 -44.10 21.75
CA ASP A 145 -3.96 -44.47 23.03
C ASP A 145 -4.73 -45.61 23.73
#